data_AF-A0A6S7JPY8-F1
#
_entry.id   AF-A0A6S7JPY8-F1
#
_cell.length_a   1.000
_cell.length_b   1.000
_cell.length_c   1.000
_cell.angle_alpha   90.00
_cell.angle_beta   90.00
_cell.angle_gamma   90.00
#
_symmetry.space_group_name_H-M   'P 1'
#
loop_
_entity.id
_entity.type
_entity.pdbx_description
1 polymer ?
#
loop_
_entity_poly.entity_id
_entity_poly.type
_entity_poly.pdbx_seq_one_letter_code
_entity_poly.pdbx_strand_id
1 'polypeptide(L)'
;MGLHHLIAKLKKWIKILEAKTKLLSSSFLLEERCRFLSVFSISTADVELPGEFLMPKSNIHSHYYIRIAQFMPRVELVQKHNMSARRLFIRANNGKIYPYLVVNDACLSDSRREERVLQLLRILNIYFEKRKESSKRHLLFTVPRVVAVSPQMRLIQDSPSVVTLKDVMKTHYVKKGIDEDTAVSLYYERLAAVQARGEQSTHQVLRDIFKEIQSTIVPEVVLKEWAQRTYPGAADYWTFRKQFTTQLTMLQFAEFTLHLSRLSPEMLQIIRASGRLNVGYYKFEIDDNK
;
A
#
# COMPACT_ATOMS: atom_id res chain seq x y z
N MET A 1 -15.49 6.13 -31.92
CA MET A 1 -16.68 6.76 -31.30
C MET A 1 -17.20 6.01 -30.07
N GLY A 2 -17.39 4.68 -30.10
CA GLY A 2 -17.98 3.94 -28.95
C GLY A 2 -17.14 3.90 -27.66
N LEU A 3 -15.80 3.77 -27.76
CA LEU A 3 -14.93 3.60 -26.58
C LEU A 3 -14.81 4.88 -25.73
N HIS A 4 -14.65 6.05 -26.36
CA HIS A 4 -14.60 7.32 -25.62
C HIS A 4 -15.89 7.60 -24.84
N HIS A 5 -17.04 7.26 -25.44
CA HIS A 5 -18.34 7.38 -24.76
C HIS A 5 -18.47 6.42 -23.58
N LEU A 6 -18.00 5.18 -23.74
CA LEU A 6 -17.97 4.20 -22.66
C LEU A 6 -17.08 4.68 -21.50
N ILE A 7 -15.87 5.15 -21.80
CA ILE A 7 -14.94 5.71 -20.80
C ILE A 7 -15.59 6.88 -20.06
N ALA A 8 -16.22 7.81 -20.79
CA ALA A 8 -16.91 8.95 -20.18
C ALA A 8 -18.06 8.50 -19.25
N LYS A 9 -18.86 7.50 -19.66
CA LYS A 9 -19.90 6.91 -18.81
C LYS A 9 -19.31 6.25 -17.56
N LEU A 10 -18.25 5.46 -17.70
CA LEU A 10 -17.59 4.79 -16.58
C LEU A 10 -17.03 5.82 -15.58
N LYS A 11 -16.34 6.86 -16.06
CA LYS A 11 -15.86 7.97 -15.22
C LYS A 11 -17.00 8.67 -14.47
N LYS A 12 -18.13 8.92 -15.13
CA LYS A 12 -19.33 9.48 -14.48
C LYS A 12 -19.84 8.57 -13.37
N TRP A 13 -19.93 7.27 -13.63
CA TRP A 13 -20.36 6.28 -12.64
C TRP A 13 -19.39 6.17 -11.46
N ILE A 14 -18.08 6.20 -11.69
CA ILE A 14 -17.07 6.22 -10.64
C ILE A 14 -17.28 7.44 -9.73
N LYS A 15 -17.41 8.65 -10.30
CA LYS A 15 -17.67 9.88 -9.52
C LYS A 15 -18.98 9.79 -8.71
N ILE A 16 -20.05 9.24 -9.29
CA ILE A 16 -21.33 9.04 -8.58
C ILE A 16 -21.17 8.04 -7.42
N LEU A 17 -20.48 6.91 -7.64
CA LEU A 17 -20.27 5.89 -6.62
C LEU A 17 -19.36 6.37 -5.50
N GLU A 18 -18.30 7.13 -5.81
CA GLU A 18 -17.45 7.78 -4.82
C GLU A 18 -18.23 8.78 -3.97
N ALA A 19 -19.07 9.61 -4.60
CA ALA A 19 -19.92 10.57 -3.90
C ALA A 19 -20.92 9.87 -2.96
N LYS A 20 -21.57 8.79 -3.43
CA LYS A 20 -22.47 7.99 -2.59
C LYS A 20 -21.74 7.29 -1.45
N THR A 21 -20.55 6.74 -1.71
CA THR A 21 -19.74 6.07 -0.68
C THR A 21 -19.33 7.03 0.43
N LYS A 22 -19.03 8.30 0.10
CA LYS A 22 -18.73 9.33 1.09
C LYS A 22 -19.90 9.67 2.02
N LEU A 23 -21.15 9.40 1.61
CA LEU A 23 -22.34 9.59 2.45
C LEU A 23 -22.59 8.43 3.41
N LEU A 24 -21.97 7.27 3.17
CA LEU A 24 -22.10 6.11 4.04
C LEU A 24 -21.29 6.30 5.33
N SER A 25 -21.76 5.70 6.41
CA SER A 25 -21.04 5.67 7.69
C SER A 25 -19.66 5.04 7.52
N SER A 26 -18.59 5.76 7.86
CA SER A 26 -17.22 5.25 7.78
C SER A 26 -16.85 4.29 8.91
N SER A 27 -17.75 4.04 9.86
CA SER A 27 -17.56 3.10 10.96
C SER A 27 -18.88 2.57 11.49
N PHE A 28 -18.85 1.38 12.08
CA PHE A 28 -19.98 0.76 12.76
C PHE A 28 -19.51 0.01 14.02
N LEU A 29 -20.43 -0.39 14.89
CA LEU A 29 -20.11 -1.15 16.10
C LEU A 29 -19.98 -2.64 15.79
N LEU A 30 -18.93 -3.26 16.32
CA LEU A 30 -18.63 -4.68 16.14
C LEU A 30 -19.78 -5.57 16.63
N GLU A 31 -20.43 -5.20 17.73
CA GLU A 31 -21.54 -5.94 18.33
C GLU A 31 -22.73 -6.10 17.37
N GLU A 32 -23.00 -5.11 16.53
CA GLU A 32 -24.10 -5.13 15.54
C GLU A 32 -23.93 -6.23 14.48
N ARG A 33 -22.69 -6.67 14.24
CA ARG A 33 -22.36 -7.66 13.19
C ARG A 33 -21.83 -8.96 13.74
N CYS A 34 -21.07 -8.92 14.84
CA CYS A 34 -20.43 -10.08 15.43
C CYS A 34 -20.32 -9.93 16.96
N ARG A 35 -21.36 -10.38 17.66
CA ARG A 35 -21.40 -10.40 19.13
C ARG A 35 -20.29 -11.26 19.74
N PHE A 36 -19.90 -12.35 19.09
CA PHE A 36 -18.85 -13.26 19.56
C PHE A 36 -17.52 -12.53 19.75
N LEU A 37 -17.07 -11.75 18.76
CA LEU A 37 -15.83 -10.99 18.87
C LEU A 37 -15.94 -9.82 19.85
N SER A 38 -17.13 -9.26 20.01
CA SER A 38 -17.37 -8.15 20.96
C SER A 38 -17.25 -8.58 22.43
N VAL A 39 -17.63 -9.82 22.75
CA VAL A 39 -17.56 -10.39 24.11
C VAL A 39 -16.26 -11.17 24.34
N PHE A 40 -15.41 -11.28 23.31
CA PHE A 40 -14.14 -12.01 23.40
C PHE A 40 -13.24 -11.42 24.49
N SER A 41 -12.74 -12.32 25.34
CA SER A 41 -11.76 -12.02 26.37
C SER A 41 -10.77 -13.18 26.48
N ILE A 42 -9.68 -12.97 27.22
CA ILE A 42 -8.66 -14.00 27.48
C ILE A 42 -9.28 -15.25 28.14
N SER A 43 -10.33 -15.10 28.96
CA SER A 43 -11.05 -16.24 29.53
C SER A 43 -11.85 -17.06 28.51
N THR A 44 -12.22 -16.46 27.37
CA THR A 44 -12.92 -17.17 26.29
C THR A 44 -11.97 -18.12 25.57
N ALA A 45 -10.79 -17.64 25.18
CA ALA A 45 -9.74 -18.44 24.58
C ALA A 45 -8.40 -17.71 24.64
N ASP A 46 -7.32 -18.47 24.85
CA ASP A 46 -5.94 -17.97 24.78
C ASP A 46 -5.45 -18.01 23.33
N VAL A 47 -5.69 -16.90 22.59
CA VAL A 47 -5.39 -16.80 21.16
C VAL A 47 -4.27 -15.79 20.92
N GLU A 48 -3.31 -16.19 20.11
CA GLU A 48 -2.18 -15.34 19.72
C GLU A 48 -2.56 -14.29 18.68
N LEU A 49 -1.78 -13.20 18.64
CA LEU A 49 -1.97 -12.16 17.64
C LEU A 49 -1.68 -12.71 16.23
N PRO A 50 -2.54 -12.45 15.23
CA PRO A 50 -2.34 -12.95 13.88
C PRO A 50 -0.97 -12.54 13.30
N GLY A 51 -0.18 -13.53 12.92
CA GLY A 51 1.09 -13.37 12.23
C GLY A 51 2.32 -13.29 13.15
N GLU A 52 2.17 -13.58 14.44
CA GLU A 52 3.27 -13.56 15.41
C GLU A 52 4.38 -14.58 15.08
N PHE A 53 4.03 -15.73 14.48
CA PHE A 53 4.99 -16.76 14.05
C PHE A 53 5.52 -16.60 12.62
N LEU A 54 5.16 -15.52 11.92
CA LEU A 54 5.73 -15.26 10.59
C LEU A 54 7.22 -14.86 10.65
N MET A 55 7.73 -14.54 11.84
CA MET A 55 9.09 -14.05 12.07
C MET A 55 10.03 -15.22 12.45
N PRO A 56 11.04 -15.57 11.63
CA PRO A 56 11.74 -16.84 11.81
C PRO A 56 12.77 -16.93 12.95
N LYS A 57 12.99 -15.87 13.76
CA LYS A 57 14.08 -15.84 14.77
C LYS A 57 13.69 -15.52 16.21
N SER A 58 12.64 -14.75 16.49
CA SER A 58 12.42 -14.23 17.86
C SER A 58 11.40 -15.01 18.69
N ASN A 59 10.46 -15.72 18.05
CA ASN A 59 9.23 -16.17 18.72
C ASN A 59 9.07 -17.69 18.83
N ILE A 60 9.92 -18.50 18.21
CA ILE A 60 9.78 -19.97 18.24
C ILE A 60 10.24 -20.56 19.59
N HIS A 61 11.08 -19.85 20.34
CA HIS A 61 11.62 -20.29 21.64
C HIS A 61 11.35 -19.33 22.80
N SER A 62 10.50 -18.32 22.59
CA SER A 62 10.19 -17.30 23.59
C SER A 62 8.77 -17.51 24.12
N HIS A 63 8.62 -17.68 25.43
CA HIS A 63 7.31 -17.75 26.10
C HIS A 63 6.55 -16.41 26.08
N TYR A 64 7.11 -15.36 25.47
CA TYR A 64 6.59 -13.99 25.45
C TYR A 64 5.92 -13.63 24.12
N TYR A 65 5.01 -14.46 23.61
CA TYR A 65 4.22 -14.10 22.44
C TYR A 65 3.04 -13.18 22.82
N ILE A 66 2.67 -12.33 21.87
CA ILE A 66 1.61 -11.35 22.02
C ILE A 66 0.26 -12.05 21.83
N ARG A 67 -0.64 -11.89 22.80
CA ARG A 67 -1.98 -12.51 22.81
C ARG A 67 -3.07 -11.47 22.61
N ILE A 68 -4.19 -11.90 22.06
CA ILE A 68 -5.38 -11.06 21.93
C ILE A 68 -6.01 -10.91 23.31
N ALA A 69 -6.11 -9.67 23.80
CA ALA A 69 -6.81 -9.38 25.05
C ALA A 69 -8.30 -9.12 24.81
N GLN A 70 -8.62 -8.29 23.82
CA GLN A 70 -9.98 -7.93 23.43
C GLN A 70 -10.01 -7.35 22.01
N PHE A 71 -11.16 -7.44 21.35
CA PHE A 71 -11.43 -6.68 20.13
C PHE A 71 -12.05 -5.33 20.50
N MET A 72 -11.60 -4.26 19.85
CA MET A 72 -12.20 -2.94 20.09
C MET A 72 -13.59 -2.88 19.45
N PRO A 73 -14.54 -2.17 20.09
CA PRO A 73 -15.93 -2.17 19.66
C PRO A 73 -16.17 -1.42 18.35
N ARG A 74 -15.27 -0.52 17.92
CA ARG A 74 -15.43 0.27 16.69
C ARG A 74 -14.68 -0.37 15.53
N VAL A 75 -15.38 -0.62 14.42
CA VAL A 75 -14.82 -1.07 13.15
C VAL A 75 -14.87 0.06 12.14
N GLU A 76 -13.79 0.30 11.42
CA GLU A 76 -13.74 1.31 10.35
C GLU A 76 -13.91 0.67 8.98
N LEU A 77 -14.66 1.31 8.11
CA LEU A 77 -14.74 0.99 6.68
C LEU A 77 -13.71 1.87 5.96
N VAL A 78 -12.69 1.24 5.38
CA VAL A 78 -11.61 1.95 4.71
C VAL A 78 -11.51 1.51 3.26
N GLN A 79 -11.30 2.48 2.38
CA GLN A 79 -11.02 2.23 0.98
C GLN A 79 -9.50 2.34 0.76
N LYS A 80 -8.86 1.22 0.41
CA LYS A 80 -7.41 1.13 0.15
C LYS A 80 -7.17 0.26 -1.08
N HIS A 81 -6.24 0.66 -1.96
CA HIS A 81 -5.88 -0.08 -3.19
C HIS A 81 -7.06 -0.41 -4.11
N ASN A 82 -7.98 0.53 -4.31
CA ASN A 82 -9.22 0.31 -5.07
C ASN A 82 -10.11 -0.82 -4.49
N MET A 83 -9.83 -1.26 -3.26
CA MET A 83 -10.63 -2.23 -2.50
C MET A 83 -11.27 -1.55 -1.29
N SER A 84 -12.45 -2.02 -0.91
CA SER A 84 -13.07 -1.66 0.36
C SER A 84 -12.79 -2.76 1.37
N ALA A 85 -12.20 -2.41 2.50
CA ALA A 85 -11.82 -3.33 3.57
C ALA A 85 -12.38 -2.86 4.90
N ARG A 86 -12.59 -3.82 5.82
CA ARG A 86 -12.99 -3.52 7.20
C ARG A 86 -11.73 -3.51 8.05
N ARG A 87 -11.45 -2.40 8.73
CA ARG A 87 -10.35 -2.29 9.69
C ARG A 87 -10.86 -2.65 11.08
N LEU A 88 -10.42 -3.79 11.58
CA LEU A 88 -10.57 -4.22 12.96
C LEU A 88 -9.40 -3.70 13.79
N PHE A 89 -9.66 -3.37 15.05
CA PHE A 89 -8.64 -3.02 16.02
C PHE A 89 -8.58 -4.09 17.10
N ILE A 90 -7.41 -4.72 17.24
CA ILE A 90 -7.19 -5.80 18.19
C ILE A 90 -6.31 -5.24 19.30
N ARG A 91 -6.80 -5.23 20.54
CA ARG A 91 -5.98 -4.90 21.70
C ARG A 91 -5.28 -6.15 22.18
N ALA A 92 -3.97 -6.08 22.29
CA ALA A 92 -3.17 -7.18 22.80
C ALA A 92 -2.97 -7.10 24.32
N ASN A 93 -2.50 -8.19 24.90
CA ASN A 93 -2.09 -8.30 26.31
C ASN A 93 -1.01 -7.28 26.73
N ASN A 94 -0.16 -6.84 25.80
CA ASN A 94 0.83 -5.79 26.02
C ASN A 94 0.24 -4.35 26.04
N GLY A 95 -1.09 -4.22 25.95
CA GLY A 95 -1.80 -2.96 25.96
C GLY A 95 -1.82 -2.20 24.63
N LYS A 96 -1.02 -2.61 23.64
CA LYS A 96 -1.00 -1.97 22.30
C LYS A 96 -2.21 -2.40 21.47
N ILE A 97 -2.65 -1.50 20.62
CA ILE A 97 -3.74 -1.72 19.67
C ILE A 97 -3.13 -1.93 18.29
N TYR A 98 -3.48 -3.06 17.67
CA TYR A 98 -3.03 -3.47 16.36
C TYR A 98 -4.19 -3.40 15.36
N PRO A 99 -4.13 -2.51 14.34
CA PRO A 99 -5.13 -2.49 13.28
C PRO A 99 -4.87 -3.60 12.27
N TYR A 100 -5.92 -4.31 11.88
CA TYR A 100 -5.92 -5.32 10.84
C TYR A 100 -7.04 -5.05 9.83
N LEU A 101 -6.72 -5.15 8.55
CA LEU A 101 -7.69 -5.14 7.47
C LEU A 101 -8.19 -6.57 7.26
N VAL A 102 -9.50 -6.71 7.29
CA VAL A 102 -10.21 -7.91 6.82
C VAL A 102 -10.46 -7.70 5.34
N VAL A 103 -9.77 -8.49 4.52
CA VAL A 103 -9.85 -8.45 3.06
C VAL A 103 -10.41 -9.77 2.57
N ASN A 104 -11.43 -9.69 1.72
CA ASN A 104 -11.94 -10.84 0.99
C ASN A 104 -11.17 -10.96 -0.32
N ASP A 105 -10.40 -12.03 -0.46
CA ASP A 105 -9.66 -12.31 -1.68
C ASP A 105 -10.59 -12.98 -2.69
N ALA A 106 -10.91 -12.26 -3.76
CA ALA A 106 -11.63 -12.81 -4.90
C ALA A 106 -10.74 -13.74 -5.76
N CYS A 107 -9.40 -13.61 -5.66
CA CYS A 107 -8.43 -14.37 -6.44
C CYS A 107 -7.42 -15.11 -5.53
N LEU A 108 -7.66 -16.41 -5.34
CA LEU A 108 -6.86 -17.30 -4.47
C LEU A 108 -5.41 -17.50 -4.93
N SER A 109 -5.18 -17.57 -6.26
CA SER A 109 -3.86 -17.90 -6.83
C SER A 109 -2.84 -16.79 -6.60
N ASP A 110 -3.26 -15.54 -6.78
CA ASP A 110 -2.43 -14.36 -6.56
C ASP A 110 -2.02 -14.23 -5.08
N SER A 111 -2.97 -14.45 -4.17
CA SER A 111 -2.78 -14.26 -2.72
C SER A 111 -1.69 -15.18 -2.15
N ARG A 112 -1.63 -16.46 -2.60
CA ARG A 112 -0.58 -17.40 -2.17
C ARG A 112 0.80 -17.04 -2.72
N ARG A 113 0.87 -16.50 -3.95
CA ARG A 113 2.14 -16.05 -4.54
C ARG A 113 2.68 -14.84 -3.79
N GLU A 114 1.81 -13.89 -3.44
CA GLU A 114 2.14 -12.73 -2.61
C GLU A 114 2.71 -13.15 -1.25
N GLU A 115 2.06 -14.07 -0.53
CA GLU A 115 2.54 -14.54 0.77
C GLU A 115 3.95 -15.15 0.71
N ARG A 116 4.27 -15.89 -0.36
CA ARG A 116 5.61 -16.45 -0.58
C ARG A 116 6.67 -15.37 -0.79
N VAL A 117 6.34 -14.29 -1.52
CA VAL A 117 7.24 -13.13 -1.65
C VAL A 117 7.49 -12.52 -0.28
N LEU A 118 6.44 -12.29 0.52
CA LEU A 118 6.59 -11.73 1.86
C LEU A 118 7.46 -12.64 2.76
N GLN A 119 7.27 -13.96 2.69
CA GLN A 119 8.10 -14.91 3.42
C GLN A 119 9.57 -14.84 2.98
N LEU A 120 9.84 -14.79 1.68
CA LEU A 120 11.19 -14.64 1.14
C LEU A 120 11.85 -13.35 1.66
N LEU A 121 11.15 -12.22 1.63
CA LEU A 121 11.67 -10.95 2.16
C LEU A 121 11.99 -11.03 3.67
N ARG A 122 11.18 -11.73 4.46
CA ARG A 122 11.47 -11.98 5.89
C ARG A 122 12.72 -12.85 6.08
N ILE A 123 12.92 -13.85 5.23
CA ILE A 123 14.14 -14.68 5.24
C ILE A 123 15.36 -13.84 4.84
N LEU A 124 15.24 -12.96 3.85
CA LEU A 124 16.34 -12.07 3.47
C LEU A 124 16.75 -11.12 4.60
N ASN A 125 15.79 -10.59 5.36
CA ASN A 125 16.08 -9.78 6.55
C ASN A 125 16.99 -10.51 7.55
N ILE A 126 16.77 -11.81 7.76
CA ILE A 126 17.61 -12.64 8.64
C ILE A 126 19.08 -12.64 8.21
N TYR A 127 19.33 -12.66 6.91
CA TYR A 127 20.69 -12.64 6.37
C TYR A 127 21.29 -11.24 6.44
N PHE A 128 20.51 -10.19 6.13
CA PHE A 128 20.98 -8.81 6.22
C PHE A 128 21.37 -8.42 7.66
N GLU A 129 20.63 -8.88 8.67
CA GLU A 129 21.00 -8.67 10.08
C GLU A 129 22.35 -9.28 10.45
N LYS A 130 22.68 -10.46 9.89
CA LYS A 130 23.94 -11.16 10.17
C LYS A 130 25.15 -10.50 9.53
N ARG A 131 24.97 -9.68 8.50
CA ARG A 131 26.07 -9.01 7.78
C ARG A 131 26.35 -7.65 8.40
N LYS A 132 27.62 -7.42 8.79
CA LYS A 132 28.08 -6.18 9.46
C LYS A 132 27.65 -4.91 8.73
N GLU A 133 27.90 -4.84 7.42
CA GLU A 133 27.64 -3.62 6.64
C GLU A 133 26.14 -3.33 6.45
N SER A 134 25.32 -4.36 6.24
CA SER A 134 23.87 -4.24 6.12
C SER A 134 23.23 -3.89 7.48
N SER A 135 23.68 -4.53 8.55
CA SER A 135 23.21 -4.30 9.91
C SER A 135 23.56 -2.88 10.41
N LYS A 136 24.80 -2.42 10.18
CA LYS A 136 25.24 -1.05 10.50
C LYS A 136 24.38 0.02 9.83
N ARG A 137 23.89 -0.25 8.62
CA ARG A 137 23.02 0.66 7.84
C ARG A 137 21.52 0.38 8.06
N HIS A 138 21.17 -0.60 8.89
CA HIS A 138 19.81 -1.05 9.13
C HIS A 138 19.02 -1.36 7.84
N LEU A 139 19.68 -2.07 6.91
CA LEU A 139 19.10 -2.48 5.63
C LEU A 139 18.17 -3.67 5.81
N LEU A 140 16.92 -3.39 6.16
CA LEU A 140 15.87 -4.40 6.34
C LEU A 140 14.63 -4.02 5.54
N PHE A 141 14.02 -5.01 4.91
CA PHE A 141 12.69 -4.89 4.33
C PHE A 141 11.66 -4.68 5.44
N THR A 142 10.77 -3.70 5.26
CA THR A 142 9.53 -3.64 6.03
C THR A 142 8.55 -4.62 5.37
N VAL A 143 8.18 -5.68 6.08
CA VAL A 143 7.26 -6.71 5.58
C VAL A 143 5.99 -6.71 6.43
N PRO A 144 4.80 -6.48 5.85
CA PRO A 144 3.55 -6.54 6.60
C PRO A 144 3.26 -7.96 7.06
N ARG A 145 2.54 -8.10 8.17
CA ARG A 145 1.97 -9.39 8.58
C ARG A 145 0.70 -9.62 7.77
N VAL A 146 0.71 -10.66 6.95
CA VAL A 146 -0.44 -11.11 6.16
C VAL A 146 -0.71 -12.55 6.55
N VAL A 147 -1.94 -12.83 6.96
CA VAL A 147 -2.35 -14.15 7.46
C VAL A 147 -3.67 -14.53 6.81
N ALA A 148 -3.67 -15.58 6.00
CA ALA A 148 -4.90 -16.20 5.53
C ALA A 148 -5.66 -16.84 6.70
N VAL A 149 -6.93 -16.45 6.88
CA VAL A 149 -7.85 -17.03 7.87
C VAL A 149 -8.74 -18.08 7.21
N SER A 150 -9.14 -17.83 5.97
CA SER A 150 -9.84 -18.78 5.12
C SER A 150 -9.33 -18.66 3.68
N PRO A 151 -9.67 -19.59 2.77
CA PRO A 151 -9.24 -19.49 1.38
C PRO A 151 -9.66 -18.17 0.70
N GLN A 152 -10.77 -17.56 1.13
CA GLN A 152 -11.31 -16.33 0.55
C GLN A 152 -11.12 -15.11 1.47
N MET A 153 -10.44 -15.24 2.61
CA MET A 153 -10.34 -14.17 3.61
C MET A 153 -8.95 -14.15 4.27
N ARG A 154 -8.33 -12.97 4.28
CA ARG A 154 -7.07 -12.73 4.97
C ARG A 154 -7.12 -11.52 5.88
N LEU A 155 -6.24 -11.53 6.87
CA LEU A 155 -5.94 -10.41 7.75
C LEU A 155 -4.62 -9.80 7.33
N ILE A 156 -4.64 -8.50 7.02
CA ILE A 156 -3.44 -7.72 6.68
C ILE A 156 -3.22 -6.70 7.78
N GLN A 157 -2.05 -6.73 8.41
CA GLN A 157 -1.67 -5.71 9.37
C GLN A 157 -1.63 -4.34 8.70
N ASP A 158 -2.30 -3.37 9.31
CA ASP A 158 -2.43 -2.02 8.79
C ASP A 158 -1.80 -0.99 9.71
N SER A 159 -1.56 0.20 9.18
CA SER A 159 -1.30 1.39 9.96
C SER A 159 -2.22 2.52 9.49
N PRO A 160 -2.88 3.24 10.42
CA PRO A 160 -3.76 4.36 10.07
C PRO A 160 -2.97 5.51 9.43
N SER A 161 -1.64 5.53 9.60
CA SER A 161 -0.75 6.55 9.05
C SER A 161 -0.23 6.24 7.63
N VAL A 162 -0.67 5.14 7.01
CA VAL A 162 -0.27 4.75 5.66
C VAL A 162 -0.88 5.68 4.62
N VAL A 163 -0.04 6.17 3.70
CA VAL A 163 -0.42 6.97 2.54
C VAL A 163 0.29 6.42 1.31
N THR A 164 -0.40 6.27 0.18
CA THR A 164 0.22 5.82 -1.08
C THR A 164 0.85 6.99 -1.85
N LEU A 165 1.77 6.72 -2.78
CA LEU A 165 2.24 7.78 -3.69
C LEU A 165 1.11 8.37 -4.53
N LYS A 166 0.12 7.56 -4.92
CA LYS A 166 -1.09 8.06 -5.59
C LYS A 166 -1.88 9.03 -4.71
N ASP A 167 -2.00 8.79 -3.40
CA ASP A 167 -2.68 9.72 -2.49
C ASP A 167 -1.93 11.06 -2.35
N VAL A 168 -0.59 11.02 -2.36
CA VAL A 168 0.25 12.23 -2.39
C VAL A 168 -0.03 13.04 -3.66
N MET A 169 -0.10 12.38 -4.80
CA MET A 169 -0.44 12.98 -6.10
C MET A 169 -1.86 13.55 -6.11
N LYS A 170 -2.84 12.80 -5.61
CA LYS A 170 -4.24 13.24 -5.47
C LYS A 170 -4.35 14.50 -4.63
N THR A 171 -3.61 14.57 -3.52
CA THR A 171 -3.54 15.77 -2.69
C THR A 171 -2.98 16.98 -3.45
N HIS A 172 -2.02 16.77 -4.36
CA HIS A 172 -1.51 17.82 -5.23
C HIS A 172 -2.55 18.30 -6.25
N TYR A 173 -3.23 17.37 -6.91
CA TYR A 173 -4.29 17.67 -7.89
C TYR A 173 -5.42 18.50 -7.27
N VAL A 174 -5.92 18.09 -6.10
CA VAL A 174 -6.96 18.81 -5.36
C VAL A 174 -6.52 20.24 -5.02
N LYS A 175 -5.26 20.44 -4.59
CA LYS A 175 -4.74 21.77 -4.25
C LYS A 175 -4.63 22.71 -5.46
N LYS A 176 -4.32 22.18 -6.63
CA LYS A 176 -4.23 22.95 -7.88
C LYS A 176 -5.58 23.08 -8.62
N GLY A 177 -6.63 22.40 -8.16
CA GLY A 177 -7.91 22.34 -8.87
C GLY A 177 -7.83 21.56 -10.18
N ILE A 178 -6.88 20.64 -10.30
CA ILE A 178 -6.68 19.79 -11.50
C ILE A 178 -7.43 18.47 -11.27
N ASP A 179 -8.13 17.96 -12.30
CA ASP A 179 -8.77 16.64 -12.24
C ASP A 179 -7.71 15.52 -12.37
N GLU A 180 -7.88 14.43 -11.63
CA GLU A 180 -6.90 13.32 -11.57
C GLU A 180 -6.58 12.72 -12.95
N ASP A 181 -7.56 12.73 -13.87
CA ASP A 181 -7.40 12.17 -15.20
C ASP A 181 -6.75 13.13 -16.20
N THR A 182 -6.48 14.38 -15.81
CA THR A 182 -5.98 15.41 -16.74
C THR A 182 -4.64 15.00 -17.35
N ALA A 183 -3.73 14.43 -16.56
CA ALA A 183 -2.43 13.97 -17.05
C ALA A 183 -2.56 12.87 -18.12
N VAL A 184 -3.43 11.90 -17.87
CA VAL A 184 -3.67 10.78 -18.80
C VAL A 184 -4.40 11.28 -20.05
N SER A 185 -5.36 12.19 -19.88
CA SER A 185 -6.14 12.74 -20.99
C SER A 185 -5.24 13.57 -21.92
N LEU A 186 -4.38 14.43 -21.36
CA LEU A 186 -3.43 15.23 -22.13
C LEU A 186 -2.43 14.33 -22.88
N TYR A 187 -1.94 13.26 -22.25
CA TYR A 187 -1.06 12.29 -22.91
C TYR A 187 -1.70 11.71 -24.19
N TYR A 188 -2.93 11.21 -24.08
CA TYR A 188 -3.64 10.63 -25.22
C TYR A 188 -4.05 11.67 -26.26
N GLU A 189 -4.40 12.89 -25.85
CA GLU A 189 -4.70 13.98 -26.76
C GLU A 189 -3.47 14.36 -27.61
N ARG A 190 -2.31 14.52 -26.97
CA ARG A 190 -1.05 14.81 -27.67
C ARG A 190 -0.65 13.67 -28.61
N LEU A 191 -0.81 12.43 -28.17
CA LEU A 191 -0.51 11.26 -29.00
C LEU A 191 -1.45 11.16 -30.20
N ALA A 192 -2.75 11.44 -30.02
CA ALA A 192 -3.72 11.48 -31.13
C ALA A 192 -3.41 12.62 -32.11
N ALA A 193 -2.96 13.78 -31.63
CA ALA A 193 -2.58 14.90 -32.50
C ALA A 193 -1.36 14.57 -33.38
N VAL A 194 -0.37 13.83 -32.86
CA VAL A 194 0.79 13.35 -33.64
C VAL A 194 0.33 12.33 -34.70
N GLN A 195 -0.53 11.39 -34.31
CA GLN A 195 -1.07 10.39 -35.23
C GLN A 195 -1.91 11.03 -36.36
N ALA A 196 -2.69 12.06 -36.04
CA ALA A 196 -3.49 12.79 -37.02
C ALA A 196 -2.64 13.53 -38.07
N ARG A 197 -1.39 13.89 -37.74
CA ARG A 197 -0.42 14.49 -38.66
C ARG A 197 0.29 13.47 -39.55
N GLY A 198 0.03 12.16 -39.36
CA GLY A 198 0.72 11.09 -40.08
C GLY A 198 2.15 10.84 -39.61
N GLU A 199 2.57 11.45 -38.51
CA GLU A 199 3.89 11.26 -37.92
C GLU A 199 3.97 9.95 -37.12
N GLN A 200 5.09 9.26 -37.20
CA GLN A 200 5.35 8.09 -36.37
C GLN A 200 5.65 8.51 -34.93
N SER A 201 5.05 7.82 -33.97
CA SER A 201 5.28 8.03 -32.54
C SER A 201 6.65 7.51 -32.11
N THR A 202 7.70 8.26 -32.44
CA THR A 202 9.08 7.96 -32.04
C THR A 202 9.31 8.17 -30.54
N HIS A 203 10.37 7.57 -30.00
CA HIS A 203 10.76 7.76 -28.60
C HIS A 203 10.98 9.23 -28.22
N GLN A 204 11.40 10.07 -29.17
CA GLN A 204 11.60 11.50 -28.94
C GLN A 204 10.27 12.20 -28.66
N VAL A 205 9.26 11.96 -29.51
CA VAL A 205 7.90 12.50 -29.32
C VAL A 205 7.33 12.08 -27.97
N LEU A 206 7.45 10.81 -27.59
CA LEU A 206 6.96 10.33 -26.30
C LEU A 206 7.65 11.01 -25.11
N ARG A 207 8.96 11.29 -25.21
CA ARG A 207 9.72 12.03 -24.19
C ARG A 207 9.27 13.49 -24.10
N ASP A 208 8.99 14.12 -25.23
CA ASP A 208 8.56 15.52 -25.26
C ASP A 208 7.17 15.69 -24.63
N ILE A 209 6.23 14.78 -24.96
CA ILE A 209 4.91 14.72 -24.30
C ILE A 209 5.08 14.48 -22.79
N PHE A 210 5.96 13.56 -22.39
CA PHE A 210 6.22 13.29 -20.96
C PHE A 210 6.76 14.51 -20.22
N LYS A 211 7.74 15.22 -20.82
CA LYS A 211 8.31 16.45 -20.24
C LYS A 211 7.27 17.57 -20.12
N GLU A 212 6.39 17.72 -21.12
CA GLU A 212 5.28 18.68 -21.08
C GLU A 212 4.34 18.41 -19.90
N ILE A 213 3.95 17.14 -19.71
CA ILE A 213 3.08 16.73 -18.59
C ILE A 213 3.78 16.97 -17.25
N GLN A 214 5.08 16.66 -17.16
CA GLN A 214 5.87 16.83 -15.94
C GLN A 214 6.05 18.32 -15.57
N SER A 215 6.27 19.20 -16.55
CA SER A 215 6.43 20.64 -16.27
C SER A 215 5.08 21.31 -15.94
N THR A 216 4.00 20.90 -16.61
CA THR A 216 2.70 21.58 -16.53
C THR A 216 1.84 21.04 -15.39
N ILE A 217 1.71 19.71 -15.29
CA ILE A 217 0.71 19.06 -14.45
C ILE A 217 1.34 18.55 -13.14
N VAL A 218 2.43 17.78 -13.24
CA VAL A 218 3.04 17.10 -12.09
C VAL A 218 4.54 17.43 -11.99
N PRO A 219 4.88 18.55 -11.31
CA PRO A 219 6.27 18.91 -11.08
C PRO A 219 7.04 17.85 -10.29
N GLU A 220 8.35 17.77 -10.50
CA GLU A 220 9.24 16.85 -9.77
C GLU A 220 9.29 17.10 -8.24
N VAL A 221 8.87 18.29 -7.80
CA VAL A 221 8.90 18.70 -6.39
C VAL A 221 7.70 18.21 -5.57
N VAL A 222 6.70 17.56 -6.19
CA VAL A 222 5.44 17.18 -5.52
C VAL A 222 5.67 16.35 -4.25
N LEU A 223 6.51 15.31 -4.34
CA LEU A 223 6.83 14.47 -3.18
C LEU A 223 7.63 15.24 -2.11
N LYS A 224 8.55 16.11 -2.55
CA LYS A 224 9.38 16.95 -1.66
C LYS A 224 8.50 17.91 -0.87
N GLU A 225 7.60 18.65 -1.55
CA GLU A 225 6.67 19.58 -0.91
C GLU A 225 5.72 18.88 0.05
N TRP A 226 5.21 17.71 -0.34
CA TRP A 226 4.36 16.90 0.55
C TRP A 226 5.13 16.50 1.82
N ALA A 227 6.37 16.04 1.68
CA ALA A 227 7.19 15.64 2.81
C ALA A 227 7.54 16.83 3.72
N GLN A 228 7.89 17.99 3.16
CA GLN A 228 8.17 19.21 3.95
C GLN A 228 6.93 19.71 4.71
N ARG A 229 5.74 19.58 4.14
CA ARG A 229 4.48 19.90 4.84
C ARG A 229 4.13 18.88 5.92
N THR A 230 4.47 17.61 5.70
CA THR A 230 4.17 16.53 6.65
C THR A 230 5.12 16.52 7.85
N TYR A 231 6.39 16.88 7.63
CA TYR A 231 7.45 16.93 8.64
C TYR A 231 8.03 18.35 8.67
N PRO A 232 7.43 19.28 9.44
CA PRO A 232 7.88 20.67 9.47
C PRO A 232 9.26 20.84 10.13
N GLY A 233 9.62 19.95 11.05
CA GLY A 233 10.94 19.94 11.69
C GLY A 233 12.04 19.48 10.73
N ALA A 234 13.16 20.21 10.68
CA ALA A 234 14.29 19.87 9.81
C ALA A 234 14.89 18.49 10.14
N ALA A 235 14.96 18.12 11.43
CA ALA A 235 15.42 16.82 11.89
C ALA A 235 14.48 15.68 11.45
N ASP A 236 13.17 15.88 11.58
CA ASP A 236 12.15 14.90 11.18
C ASP A 236 12.15 14.70 9.67
N TYR A 237 12.20 15.79 8.90
CA TYR A 237 12.29 15.75 7.44
C TYR A 237 13.57 15.02 6.97
N TRP A 238 14.72 15.31 7.59
CA TRP A 238 15.98 14.63 7.26
C TRP A 238 15.91 13.13 7.58
N THR A 239 15.33 12.78 8.73
CA THR A 239 15.15 11.39 9.17
C THR A 239 14.21 10.63 8.23
N PHE A 240 13.08 11.24 7.87
CA PHE A 240 12.16 10.71 6.87
C PHE A 240 12.88 10.47 5.54
N ARG A 241 13.60 11.46 5.02
CA ARG A 241 14.33 11.34 3.75
C ARG A 241 15.33 10.18 3.79
N LYS A 242 16.11 10.08 4.87
CA LYS A 242 17.06 8.98 5.06
C LYS A 242 16.35 7.62 5.04
N GLN A 243 15.29 7.46 5.84
CA GLN A 243 14.55 6.20 5.92
C GLN A 243 13.86 5.84 4.59
N PHE A 244 13.22 6.81 3.96
CA PHE A 244 12.52 6.64 2.68
C PHE A 244 13.49 6.16 1.60
N THR A 245 14.63 6.84 1.43
CA THR A 245 15.63 6.44 0.42
C THR A 245 16.18 5.05 0.70
N THR A 246 16.54 4.75 1.95
CA THR A 246 17.04 3.41 2.31
C THR A 246 16.03 2.30 2.02
N GLN A 247 14.76 2.50 2.39
CA GLN A 247 13.71 1.51 2.13
C GLN A 247 13.41 1.38 0.64
N LEU A 248 13.40 2.48 -0.10
CA LEU A 248 13.15 2.47 -1.55
C LEU A 248 14.25 1.70 -2.28
N THR A 249 15.52 1.91 -1.92
CA THR A 249 16.64 1.16 -2.48
C THR A 249 16.51 -0.34 -2.22
N MET A 250 16.08 -0.73 -1.01
CA MET A 250 15.84 -2.15 -0.71
C MET A 250 14.74 -2.73 -1.60
N LEU A 251 13.60 -2.04 -1.72
CA LEU A 251 12.49 -2.48 -2.55
C LEU A 251 12.88 -2.60 -4.03
N GLN A 252 13.62 -1.64 -4.57
CA GLN A 252 14.13 -1.67 -5.95
C GLN A 252 15.15 -2.80 -6.16
N PHE A 253 16.00 -3.06 -5.17
CA PHE A 253 16.91 -4.21 -5.21
C PHE A 253 16.14 -5.53 -5.29
N ALA A 254 15.11 -5.71 -4.47
CA ALA A 254 14.25 -6.89 -4.53
C ALA A 254 13.49 -6.99 -5.87
N GLU A 255 12.92 -5.89 -6.36
CA GLU A 255 12.24 -5.82 -7.65
C GLU A 255 13.13 -6.30 -8.79
N PHE A 256 14.36 -5.79 -8.85
CA PHE A 256 15.33 -6.15 -9.88
C PHE A 256 15.85 -7.58 -9.74
N THR A 257 16.33 -7.98 -8.56
CA THR A 257 17.01 -9.27 -8.38
C THR A 257 16.05 -10.46 -8.42
N LEU A 258 14.81 -10.28 -7.96
CA LEU A 258 13.82 -11.36 -7.89
C LEU A 258 12.82 -11.32 -9.05
N HIS A 259 13.01 -10.42 -10.02
CA HIS A 259 12.09 -10.21 -11.14
C HIS A 259 10.64 -10.04 -10.65
N LEU A 260 10.44 -9.12 -9.70
CA LEU A 260 9.10 -8.82 -9.19
C LEU A 260 8.40 -7.83 -10.12
N SER A 261 7.07 -7.84 -10.05
CA SER A 261 6.20 -6.90 -10.75
C SER A 261 6.57 -5.47 -10.48
N ARG A 262 6.53 -4.64 -11.53
CA ARG A 262 6.86 -3.22 -11.45
C ARG A 262 6.02 -2.51 -10.39
N LEU A 263 6.69 -1.74 -9.52
CA LEU A 263 6.02 -0.92 -8.52
C LEU A 263 5.23 0.22 -9.16
N SER A 264 3.90 0.18 -9.00
CA SER A 264 3.04 1.33 -9.34
C SER A 264 2.93 2.32 -8.17
N PRO A 265 2.61 3.60 -8.42
CA PRO A 265 2.38 4.59 -7.35
C PRO A 265 1.26 4.21 -6.36
N GLU A 266 0.34 3.33 -6.77
CA GLU A 266 -0.76 2.85 -5.91
C GLU A 266 -0.29 1.75 -4.95
N MET A 267 0.71 0.97 -5.35
CA MET A 267 1.26 -0.12 -4.54
C MET A 267 2.24 0.38 -3.48
N LEU A 268 2.98 1.46 -3.75
CA LEU A 268 3.98 1.97 -2.81
C LEU A 268 3.30 2.76 -1.68
N GLN A 269 3.41 2.21 -0.47
CA GLN A 269 2.84 2.77 0.75
C GLN A 269 3.92 3.40 1.62
N ILE A 270 3.66 4.59 2.14
CA ILE A 270 4.51 5.31 3.07
C ILE A 270 3.83 5.32 4.45
N ILE A 271 4.48 4.76 5.47
CA ILE A 271 4.02 4.85 6.85
C ILE A 271 4.47 6.20 7.41
N ARG A 272 3.57 7.20 7.47
CA ARG A 272 3.91 8.58 7.88
C ARG A 272 4.55 8.66 9.27
N ALA A 273 4.20 7.78 10.18
CA ALA A 273 4.76 7.81 11.53
C ALA A 273 6.25 7.42 11.59
N SER A 274 6.77 6.69 10.60
CA SER A 274 8.14 6.15 10.65
C SER A 274 8.98 6.38 9.39
N GLY A 275 8.37 6.81 8.28
CA GLY A 275 9.04 6.90 6.99
C GLY A 275 9.37 5.54 6.34
N ARG A 276 8.93 4.43 6.94
CA ARG A 276 9.08 3.09 6.35
C ARG A 276 8.15 2.92 5.15
N LEU A 277 8.61 2.12 4.19
CA LEU A 277 7.87 1.80 2.98
C LEU A 277 7.30 0.41 3.05
N ASN A 278 6.06 0.26 2.62
CA ASN A 278 5.41 -1.02 2.42
C ASN A 278 4.98 -1.13 0.96
N VAL A 279 4.81 -2.36 0.49
CA VAL A 279 4.28 -2.61 -0.86
C VAL A 279 2.97 -3.36 -0.70
N GLY A 280 1.92 -2.88 -1.39
CA GLY A 280 0.60 -3.47 -1.33
C GLY A 280 0.60 -4.93 -1.78
N TYR A 281 1.21 -5.22 -2.93
CA TYR A 281 1.44 -6.58 -3.41
C TYR A 281 2.64 -6.64 -4.36
N TYR A 282 3.26 -7.82 -4.43
CA TYR A 282 4.28 -8.18 -5.42
C TYR A 282 3.87 -9.48 -6.10
N LYS A 283 4.11 -9.56 -7.41
CA LYS A 283 4.01 -10.82 -8.16
C LYS A 283 5.37 -11.13 -8.76
N PHE A 284 5.71 -12.41 -8.90
CA PHE A 284 6.87 -12.78 -9.70
C PHE A 284 6.52 -12.65 -11.17
N GLU A 285 7.25 -11.82 -11.91
CA GLU A 285 7.23 -11.78 -13.38
C GLU A 285 8.28 -12.78 -13.87
N ILE A 286 7.93 -14.05 -13.79
CA ILE A 286 8.70 -15.10 -14.46
C ILE A 286 8.19 -15.12 -15.90
N ASP A 287 9.11 -15.00 -16.85
CA ASP A 287 8.80 -15.16 -18.25
C ASP A 287 8.45 -16.65 -18.47
N ASP A 288 7.15 -16.98 -18.50
CA ASP A 288 6.68 -18.37 -18.67
C ASP A 288 7.03 -18.95 -20.06
N ASN A 289 7.72 -18.18 -20.91
CA ASN A 289 8.15 -18.53 -22.26
C ASN A 289 9.62 -19.01 -22.36
N LYS A 290 10.22 -19.51 -21.26
CA LYS A 290 11.53 -20.16 -21.28
C LYS A 290 11.50 -21.58 -20.72
#